data_AF-A0A836BXH1-F1
#
_entry.id   AF-A0A836BXH1-F1
#
_cell.length_a   1.000
_cell.length_b   1.000
_cell.length_c   1.000
_cell.angle_alpha   90.00
_cell.angle_beta   90.00
_cell.angle_gamma   90.00
#
_symmetry.space_group_name_H-M   'P 1'
#
loop_
_entity.id
_entity.type
_entity.pdbx_description
1 polymer ?
#
loop_
_entity_poly.entity_id
_entity_poly.type
_entity_poly.pdbx_seq_one_letter_code
_entity_poly.pdbx_strand_id
1 'polypeptide(L)'
;MCIPFGAASVLGGIAFFFLNLTNIAATAVIAGATSLVASFLSLQEWKQSGDSTVYTLTSAASAAFVTYTAVQALPAIKGALPYGLAVALASLAAAAAAFCLYNVAAGGNPPPKGEKKK
;
A
#
# COMPACT_ATOMS: atom_id res chain seq x y z
N MET A 1 -5.68 -4.65 -7.45
CA MET A 1 -4.59 -3.83 -6.89
C MET A 1 -4.54 -3.97 -5.38
N CYS A 2 -3.44 -3.54 -4.73
CA CYS A 2 -2.94 -3.83 -3.36
C CYS A 2 -3.88 -3.62 -2.15
N ILE A 3 -5.15 -4.04 -2.25
CA ILE A 3 -6.15 -4.01 -1.17
C ILE A 3 -5.64 -4.69 0.10
N PRO A 4 -5.00 -5.88 0.07
CA PRO A 4 -4.50 -6.52 1.29
C PRO A 4 -3.45 -5.67 2.01
N PHE A 5 -2.54 -5.03 1.25
CA PHE A 5 -1.54 -4.12 1.82
C PHE A 5 -2.21 -2.86 2.39
N GLY A 6 -3.10 -2.21 1.65
CA GLY A 6 -3.80 -1.01 2.13
C GLY A 6 -4.55 -1.27 3.44
N ALA A 7 -5.26 -2.39 3.53
CA ALA A 7 -5.97 -2.80 4.74
C ALA A 7 -5.00 -3.12 5.89
N ALA A 8 -3.95 -3.89 5.63
CA ALA A 8 -2.92 -4.19 6.63
C ALA A 8 -2.20 -2.94 7.14
N SER A 9 -1.93 -1.95 6.28
CA SER A 9 -1.29 -0.69 6.66
C SER A 9 -2.21 0.16 7.53
N VAL A 10 -3.51 0.24 7.21
CA VAL A 10 -4.48 0.97 8.04
C VAL A 10 -4.61 0.33 9.42
N LEU A 11 -4.82 -0.99 9.47
CA LEU A 11 -4.93 -1.72 10.74
C LEU A 11 -3.63 -1.66 11.55
N GLY A 12 -2.49 -1.81 10.90
CA GLY A 12 -1.16 -1.65 11.51
C GLY A 12 -0.94 -0.24 12.04
N GLY A 13 -1.37 0.79 11.31
CA GLY A 13 -1.32 2.17 11.75
C GLY A 13 -2.16 2.43 13.00
N ILE A 14 -3.38 1.87 13.07
CA ILE A 14 -4.22 1.92 14.28
C ILE A 14 -3.52 1.21 15.45
N ALA A 15 -2.94 0.02 15.22
CA ALA A 15 -2.19 -0.68 16.25
C ALA A 15 -0.98 0.14 16.74
N PHE A 16 -0.24 0.78 15.82
CA PHE A 16 0.88 1.64 16.17
C PHE A 16 0.49 2.88 16.97
N PHE A 17 -0.71 3.41 16.76
CA PHE A 17 -1.24 4.49 17.60
C PHE A 17 -1.34 4.05 19.07
N PHE A 18 -1.88 2.86 19.34
CA PHE A 18 -1.95 2.31 20.71
C PHE A 18 -0.59 1.94 21.29
N LEU A 19 0.43 1.74 20.45
CA LEU A 19 1.82 1.51 20.86
C LEU A 19 2.64 2.80 21.00
N ASN A 20 2.01 3.98 20.95
CA ASN A 20 2.66 5.31 21.00
C ASN A 20 3.69 5.55 19.88
N LEU A 21 3.52 4.91 18.72
CA LEU A 21 4.35 5.08 17.53
C LEU A 21 3.69 6.05 16.53
N THR A 22 3.30 7.24 17.02
CA THR A 22 2.40 8.18 16.33
C THR A 22 2.88 8.60 14.93
N ASN A 23 4.20 8.76 14.74
CA ASN A 23 4.78 9.13 13.43
C ASN A 23 4.55 8.06 12.36
N ILE A 24 4.74 6.79 12.72
CA ILE A 24 4.49 5.65 11.83
C ILE A 24 2.99 5.44 11.68
N ALA A 25 2.24 5.56 12.78
CA ALA A 25 0.79 5.37 12.82
C ALA A 25 0.05 6.26 11.83
N ALA A 26 0.29 7.58 11.89
CA ALA A 26 -0.37 8.53 10.99
C ALA A 26 -0.05 8.23 9.52
N THR A 27 1.22 7.97 9.21
CA THR A 27 1.65 7.65 7.85
C THR A 27 1.01 6.36 7.36
N ALA A 28 1.04 5.29 8.16
CA ALA A 28 0.49 3.99 7.81
C ALA A 28 -1.03 4.04 7.58
N VAL A 29 -1.77 4.85 8.37
CA VAL A 29 -3.21 5.07 8.16
C VAL A 29 -3.45 5.87 6.89
N ILE A 30 -2.84 7.04 6.74
CA ILE A 30 -3.14 7.96 5.62
C ILE A 30 -2.71 7.35 4.28
N ALA A 31 -1.46 6.89 4.18
CA ALA A 31 -0.94 6.27 2.96
C ALA A 31 -1.59 4.90 2.70
N GLY A 32 -1.88 4.12 3.75
CA GLY A 32 -2.63 2.87 3.63
C GLY A 32 -4.03 3.08 3.08
N ALA A 33 -4.78 4.04 3.62
CA ALA A 33 -6.12 4.40 3.14
C ALA A 33 -6.07 4.95 1.70
N THR A 34 -5.08 5.78 1.38
CA THR A 34 -4.85 6.28 0.02
C THR A 34 -4.62 5.14 -0.95
N SER A 35 -3.75 4.17 -0.61
CA SER A 35 -3.51 2.97 -1.42
C SER A 35 -4.76 2.09 -1.54
N LEU A 36 -5.57 1.99 -0.48
CA LEU A 36 -6.81 1.24 -0.47
C LEU A 36 -7.84 1.84 -1.44
N VAL A 37 -8.07 3.15 -1.35
CA VAL A 37 -8.98 3.88 -2.25
C VAL A 37 -8.49 3.77 -3.70
N ALA A 38 -7.20 4.02 -3.95
CA ALA A 38 -6.61 3.86 -5.28
C ALA A 38 -6.79 2.42 -5.81
N SER A 39 -6.63 1.42 -4.95
CA SER A 39 -6.81 0.02 -5.35
C SER A 39 -8.27 -0.33 -5.70
N PHE A 40 -9.24 0.27 -5.01
CA PHE A 40 -10.66 0.12 -5.35
C PHE A 40 -11.02 0.83 -6.66
N LEU A 41 -10.57 2.07 -6.85
CA LEU A 41 -10.77 2.82 -8.10
C LEU A 41 -10.11 2.12 -9.29
N SER A 42 -8.89 1.62 -9.11
CA SER A 42 -8.21 0.77 -10.10
C SER A 42 -9.07 -0.43 -10.48
N LEU A 43 -9.67 -1.13 -9.51
CA LEU A 43 -10.48 -2.30 -9.79
C LEU A 43 -11.75 -1.93 -10.57
N GLN A 44 -12.35 -0.77 -10.29
CA GLN A 44 -13.51 -0.27 -11.02
C GLN A 44 -13.16 0.05 -12.47
N GLU A 45 -12.08 0.79 -12.71
CA GLU A 45 -11.61 1.15 -14.05
C GLU A 45 -11.17 -0.08 -14.84
N TRP A 46 -10.41 -0.99 -14.22
CA TRP A 46 -9.99 -2.25 -14.83
C TRP A 46 -11.18 -3.08 -15.30
N LYS A 47 -12.28 -3.14 -14.52
CA LYS A 47 -13.53 -3.82 -14.91
C LYS A 47 -14.22 -3.18 -16.10
N GLN A 48 -14.02 -1.89 -16.34
CA GLN A 48 -14.56 -1.14 -17.47
C GLN A 48 -13.60 -1.14 -18.68
N SER A 49 -12.56 -1.97 -18.65
CA SER A 49 -11.48 -2.00 -19.65
C SER A 49 -10.68 -0.70 -19.75
N GLY A 50 -10.67 0.11 -18.67
CA GLY A 50 -9.90 1.35 -18.56
C GLY A 50 -8.45 1.13 -18.11
N ASP A 51 -7.67 2.20 -18.15
CA ASP A 51 -6.29 2.20 -17.68
C ASP A 51 -6.23 2.33 -16.14
N SER A 52 -5.46 1.45 -15.50
CA SER A 52 -5.26 1.40 -14.06
C SER A 52 -3.88 1.89 -13.60
N THR A 53 -3.05 2.38 -14.53
CA THR A 53 -1.64 2.70 -14.28
C THR A 53 -1.47 3.77 -13.22
N VAL A 54 -2.22 4.86 -13.30
CA VAL A 54 -2.14 5.97 -12.33
C VAL A 54 -2.44 5.49 -10.92
N TYR A 55 -3.54 4.74 -10.72
CA TYR A 55 -3.92 4.20 -9.42
C TYR A 55 -2.89 3.19 -8.86
N THR A 56 -2.26 2.43 -9.76
CA THR A 56 -1.18 1.49 -9.40
C THR A 56 0.05 2.25 -8.92
N LEU A 57 0.43 3.33 -9.61
CA LEU A 57 1.53 4.21 -9.20
C LEU A 57 1.23 4.97 -7.91
N THR A 58 -0.01 5.42 -7.70
CA THR A 58 -0.45 6.00 -6.42
C THR A 58 -0.29 5.00 -5.28
N SER A 59 -0.65 3.74 -5.50
CA SER A 59 -0.44 2.68 -4.52
C SER A 59 1.05 2.40 -4.28
N ALA A 60 1.87 2.41 -5.34
CA ALA A 60 3.32 2.26 -5.22
C ALA A 60 3.96 3.37 -4.39
N ALA A 61 3.61 4.64 -4.67
CA ALA A 61 4.12 5.81 -3.97
C ALA A 61 3.70 5.79 -2.49
N SER A 62 2.43 5.45 -2.22
CA SER A 62 1.91 5.31 -0.85
C SER A 62 2.68 4.23 -0.08
N ALA A 63 2.88 3.06 -0.69
CA ALA A 63 3.63 1.97 -0.08
C ALA A 63 5.11 2.35 0.17
N ALA A 64 5.77 3.00 -0.79
CA ALA A 64 7.14 3.48 -0.64
C ALA A 64 7.26 4.52 0.50
N PHE A 65 6.27 5.39 0.65
CA PHE A 65 6.24 6.37 1.74
C PHE A 65 6.08 5.70 3.12
N VAL A 66 5.24 4.67 3.23
CA VAL A 66 5.15 3.84 4.44
C VAL A 66 6.48 3.16 4.74
N THR A 67 7.14 2.56 3.75
CA THR A 67 8.48 1.96 3.92
C THR A 67 9.48 2.96 4.44
N TYR A 68 9.58 4.13 3.80
CA TYR A 68 10.52 5.18 4.17
C TYR A 68 10.31 5.62 5.63
N THR A 69 9.08 5.95 6.01
CA THR A 69 8.78 6.42 7.37
C THR A 69 8.96 5.33 8.42
N ALA A 70 8.58 4.08 8.13
CA ALA A 70 8.79 2.97 9.04
C ALA A 70 10.28 2.69 9.27
N VAL A 71 11.10 2.63 8.20
CA VAL A 71 12.55 2.43 8.28
C VAL A 71 13.24 3.55 9.07
N GLN A 72 12.88 4.81 8.80
CA GLN A 72 13.42 5.95 9.53
C GLN A 72 13.10 5.92 11.03
N ALA A 73 11.98 5.31 11.41
CA ALA A 73 11.58 5.22 12.81
C ALA A 73 12.22 4.05 13.56
N LEU A 74 12.69 2.99 12.87
CA LEU A 74 13.23 1.77 13.49
C LEU A 74 14.27 2.02 14.59
N PRO A 75 15.27 2.92 14.44
CA PRO A 75 16.29 3.13 15.47
C PRO A 75 15.74 3.68 16.80
N ALA A 76 14.57 4.31 16.78
CA ALA A 76 13.95 4.93 17.95
C ALA A 76 12.95 4.01 18.67
N ILE A 77 12.58 2.87 18.07
CA ILE A 77 11.57 1.96 18.63
C ILE A 77 12.20 1.10 19.74
N LYS A 78 11.61 1.14 20.93
CA LYS A 78 12.02 0.31 22.06
C LYS A 78 11.08 -0.88 22.20
N GLY A 79 11.65 -2.06 22.47
CA GLY A 79 10.91 -3.30 22.69
C GLY A 79 10.79 -4.17 21.44
N ALA A 80 10.90 -5.49 21.63
CA ALA A 80 10.97 -6.45 20.53
C ALA A 80 9.66 -6.52 19.72
N LEU A 81 8.50 -6.47 20.38
CA LEU A 81 7.20 -6.53 19.72
C LEU A 81 6.93 -5.31 18.80
N PRO A 82 6.97 -4.05 19.29
CA PRO A 82 6.73 -2.89 18.43
C PRO A 82 7.80 -2.77 17.32
N TYR A 83 9.06 -3.13 17.60
CA TYR A 83 10.11 -3.16 16.60
C TYR A 83 9.80 -4.20 15.50
N GLY A 84 9.45 -5.43 15.89
CA GLY A 84 9.11 -6.50 14.96
C GLY A 84 7.90 -6.17 14.08
N LEU A 85 6.87 -5.55 14.66
CA LEU A 85 5.71 -5.08 13.91
C LEU A 85 6.09 -3.97 12.91
N ALA A 86 6.94 -3.02 13.30
CA ALA A 86 7.39 -1.95 12.41
C ALA A 86 8.24 -2.48 11.25
N VAL A 87 9.13 -3.45 11.53
CA VAL A 87 9.89 -4.16 10.48
C VAL A 87 8.94 -4.90 9.54
N ALA A 88 7.97 -5.63 10.07
CA ALA A 88 7.00 -6.36 9.25
C ALA A 88 6.19 -5.42 8.32
N LEU A 89 5.73 -4.26 8.85
CA LEU A 89 5.05 -3.26 8.02
C LEU A 89 6.00 -2.71 6.94
N ALA A 90 7.24 -2.36 7.30
CA ALA A 90 8.21 -1.83 6.35
C ALA A 90 8.52 -2.83 5.22
N SER A 91 8.71 -4.12 5.55
CA SER A 91 8.96 -5.18 4.57
C SER A 91 7.75 -5.40 3.66
N LEU A 92 6.54 -5.45 4.22
CA LEU A 92 5.31 -5.61 3.44
C LEU A 92 5.08 -4.41 2.51
N ALA A 93 5.30 -3.20 2.99
CA ALA A 93 5.18 -1.97 2.21
C ALA A 93 6.21 -1.92 1.08
N ALA A 94 7.47 -2.31 1.35
CA ALA A 94 8.51 -2.39 0.33
C ALA A 94 8.15 -3.40 -0.76
N ALA A 95 7.68 -4.59 -0.37
CA ALA A 95 7.21 -5.61 -1.31
C ALA A 95 6.01 -5.12 -2.13
N ALA A 96 5.04 -4.43 -1.52
CA ALA A 96 3.90 -3.86 -2.21
C ALA A 96 4.31 -2.78 -3.23
N ALA A 97 5.24 -1.90 -2.87
CA ALA A 97 5.79 -0.90 -3.79
C ALA A 97 6.49 -1.55 -4.99
N ALA A 98 7.36 -2.54 -4.72
CA ALA A 98 8.05 -3.29 -5.77
C ALA A 98 7.08 -4.04 -6.69
N PHE A 99 6.05 -4.67 -6.11
CA PHE A 99 5.00 -5.35 -6.87
C PHE A 99 4.23 -4.38 -7.79
N CYS A 100 3.83 -3.21 -7.30
CA CYS A 100 3.14 -2.21 -8.12
C CYS A 100 4.04 -1.71 -9.28
N LEU A 101 5.31 -1.42 -9.00
CA LEU A 101 6.26 -0.97 -10.03
C LEU A 101 6.50 -2.06 -11.07
N TYR A 102 6.71 -3.30 -10.64
CA TYR A 102 6.80 -4.45 -11.53
C TYR A 102 5.56 -4.59 -12.39
N ASN A 103 4.36 -4.49 -11.81
CA ASN A 103 3.12 -4.63 -12.54
C ASN A 103 2.98 -3.58 -13.66
N VAL A 104 3.36 -2.32 -13.39
CA VAL A 104 3.39 -1.28 -14.42
C VAL A 104 4.44 -1.59 -15.49
N ALA A 105 5.67 -1.96 -15.09
CA ALA A 105 6.75 -2.29 -16.02
C ALA A 105 6.45 -3.51 -16.91
N ALA A 106 5.67 -4.47 -16.42
CA ALA A 106 5.25 -5.66 -17.13
C ALA A 106 4.08 -5.41 -18.12
N GLY A 107 3.62 -4.17 -18.28
CA GLY A 107 2.52 -3.81 -19.18
C GLY A 107 1.15 -3.74 -18.51
N GLY A 108 1.12 -3.69 -17.17
CA GLY A 108 -0.11 -3.60 -16.38
C GLY A 108 -0.86 -4.92 -16.26
N ASN A 109 -2.03 -4.86 -15.61
CA ASN A 109 -2.92 -6.00 -15.53
C ASN A 109 -3.92 -5.94 -16.70
N PRO A 110 -3.89 -6.88 -17.67
CA PRO A 110 -4.76 -6.82 -18.82
C PRO A 110 -6.23 -6.80 -18.38
N PRO A 111 -7.05 -5.86 -18.89
CA PRO A 111 -8.46 -5.77 -18.52
C PRO A 111 -9.21 -7.05 -18.92
N PRO A 112 -10.34 -7.37 -18.26
CA PRO A 112 -11.22 -8.41 -18.76
C PRO A 112 -11.59 -8.06 -20.20
N LYS A 113 -11.56 -9.04 -21.11
CA LYS A 113 -12.09 -8.85 -22.46
C LYS A 113 -13.57 -8.50 -22.32
N GLY A 114 -13.90 -7.22 -22.46
CA GLY A 114 -15.30 -6.82 -22.54
C GLY A 114 -15.92 -7.51 -23.73
N GLU A 115 -16.98 -8.29 -23.52
CA GLU A 115 -17.98 -8.47 -24.56
C GLU A 115 -18.38 -7.06 -24.99
N LYS A 116 -18.01 -6.68 -26.21
CA LYS A 116 -18.55 -5.47 -26.84
C LYS A 116 -20.07 -5.64 -26.78
N LYS A 117 -20.75 -4.93 -25.88
CA LYS A 117 -22.20 -4.74 -26.01
C LYS A 117 -22.39 -4.02 -27.34
N LYS A 118 -22.76 -4.82 -28.35
CA LYS A 118 -23.21 -4.35 -29.65
C LYS A 118 -24.51 -3.58 -29.49
#